data_AF-A0AAU3Q9G0-F1
#
_entry.id   AF-A0AAU3Q9G0-F1
#
_cell.length_a   1.000
_cell.length_b   1.000
_cell.length_c   1.000
_cell.angle_alpha   90.00
_cell.angle_beta   90.00
_cell.angle_gamma   90.00
#
_symmetry.space_group_name_H-M   'P 1'
#
loop_
_entity.id
_entity.type
_entity.pdbx_description
1 polymer ?
#
loop_
_entity_poly.entity_id
_entity_poly.type
_entity_poly.pdbx_seq_one_letter_code
_entity_poly.pdbx_strand_id
1 'polypeptide(L)'
;MRKKTILKLPATFDSVDEILGLDAQGCIIIKFGTDSSMVLTPCCHASGKGSIDSLSGIVCRACYVDVHHKHGGGDTDIAIPVDDLEIIIETGP
;
A
#
# COMPACT_ATOMS: atom_id res chain seq x y z
N MET A 1 -1.27 -13.93 23.80
CA MET A 1 -0.71 -13.07 22.74
C MET A 1 -1.41 -13.40 21.44
N ARG A 2 -1.95 -12.43 20.70
CA ARG A 2 -2.44 -12.65 19.33
C ARG A 2 -1.22 -12.87 18.43
N LYS A 3 -1.33 -13.80 17.48
CA LYS A 3 -0.28 -14.05 16.49
C LYS A 3 -0.27 -12.86 15.53
N LYS A 4 0.86 -12.17 15.42
CA LYS A 4 1.05 -11.07 14.46
C LYS A 4 1.25 -11.63 13.04
N THR A 5 0.76 -10.88 12.06
CA THR A 5 1.02 -11.15 10.63
C THR A 5 2.35 -10.50 10.25
N ILE A 6 3.23 -11.25 9.59
CA ILE A 6 4.53 -10.74 9.17
C ILE A 6 4.36 -9.99 7.85
N LEU A 7 4.75 -8.72 7.82
CA LEU A 7 4.91 -7.92 6.60
C LEU A 7 6.39 -7.74 6.33
N LYS A 8 6.88 -8.31 5.23
CA LYS A 8 8.27 -8.12 4.78
C LYS A 8 8.33 -7.01 3.75
N LEU A 9 9.19 -6.04 3.97
CA LEU A 9 9.39 -4.90 3.06
C LEU A 9 10.83 -4.86 2.58
N PRO A 10 11.08 -4.54 1.31
CA PRO A 10 12.45 -4.41 0.81
C PRO A 10 13.19 -3.25 1.50
N ALA A 11 14.52 -3.31 1.58
CA ALA A 11 15.35 -2.22 2.11
C ALA A 11 15.10 -0.87 1.42
N THR A 12 14.69 -0.92 0.15
CA THR A 12 14.39 0.25 -0.69
C THR A 12 12.96 0.76 -0.52
N PHE A 13 12.17 0.17 0.39
CA PHE A 13 10.85 0.65 0.70
C PHE A 13 10.96 1.97 1.46
N ASP A 14 10.74 3.06 0.74
CA ASP A 14 10.65 4.40 1.28
C ASP A 14 9.17 4.75 1.44
N SER A 15 8.58 4.42 2.59
CA SER A 15 7.28 5.02 2.92
C SER A 15 7.51 6.44 3.38
N VAL A 16 7.29 7.37 2.46
CA VAL A 16 7.18 8.80 2.77
C VAL A 16 6.06 9.13 3.78
N ASP A 17 5.19 8.16 4.10
CA ASP A 17 4.07 8.29 5.02
C ASP A 17 3.92 7.09 5.99
N GLU A 18 3.03 7.24 6.99
CA GLU A 18 2.72 6.24 8.03
C GLU A 18 1.96 5.02 7.46
N ILE A 19 2.40 3.79 7.79
CA ILE A 19 1.67 2.55 7.45
C ILE A 19 0.49 2.37 8.40
N LEU A 20 -0.71 2.21 7.84
CA LEU A 20 -1.95 1.98 8.60
C LEU A 20 -2.30 0.50 8.74
N GLY A 21 -1.92 -0.33 7.76
CA GLY A 21 -2.20 -1.76 7.77
C GLY A 21 -2.15 -2.40 6.39
N LEU A 22 -2.84 -3.53 6.24
CA LEU A 22 -3.04 -4.24 4.98
C LEU A 22 -4.53 -4.29 4.61
N ASP A 23 -4.82 -4.20 3.32
CA ASP A 23 -6.16 -4.48 2.79
C ASP A 23 -6.45 -5.99 2.76
N ALA A 24 -7.68 -6.36 2.37
CA ALA A 24 -8.11 -7.76 2.30
C ALA A 24 -7.30 -8.62 1.29
N GLN A 25 -6.52 -8.00 0.40
CA GLN A 25 -5.66 -8.65 -0.58
C GLN A 25 -4.17 -8.60 -0.18
N GLY A 26 -3.86 -8.09 1.02
CA GLY A 26 -2.49 -7.96 1.52
C GLY A 26 -1.70 -6.80 0.93
N CYS A 27 -2.35 -5.84 0.27
CA CYS A 27 -1.70 -4.61 -0.19
C CYS A 27 -1.54 -3.61 0.97
N ILE A 28 -0.41 -2.89 0.99
CA ILE A 28 -0.09 -1.94 2.05
C ILE A 28 -0.99 -0.72 1.94
N ILE A 29 -1.59 -0.32 3.07
CA ILE A 29 -2.35 0.92 3.22
C ILE A 29 -1.48 1.91 3.98
N ILE A 30 -1.27 3.09 3.41
CA ILE A 30 -0.57 4.20 4.04
C ILE A 30 -1.51 5.37 4.30
N LYS A 31 -1.16 6.21 5.27
CA LYS A 31 -1.69 7.57 5.35
C LYS A 31 -1.18 8.37 4.17
N PHE A 32 -1.97 9.28 3.63
CA PHE A 32 -1.56 10.17 2.55
C PHE A 32 -2.18 11.54 2.79
N GLY A 33 -1.35 12.57 2.96
CA GLY A 33 -1.82 13.89 3.37
C GLY A 33 -2.39 13.89 4.80
N THR A 34 -3.31 14.82 5.08
CA THR A 34 -3.81 15.04 6.45
C THR A 34 -4.80 13.97 6.89
N ASP A 35 -5.79 13.65 6.04
CA ASP A 35 -6.97 12.86 6.40
C ASP A 35 -7.33 11.77 5.37
N SER A 36 -6.41 11.45 4.46
CA SER A 36 -6.66 10.44 3.42
C SER A 36 -5.76 9.23 3.61
N SER A 37 -6.19 8.11 3.04
CA SER A 37 -5.41 6.89 2.94
C SER A 37 -5.21 6.50 1.48
N MET A 38 -4.22 5.64 1.23
CA MET A 38 -3.96 5.10 -0.09
C MET A 38 -3.45 3.66 -0.02
N VAL A 39 -3.89 2.84 -0.97
CA VAL A 39 -3.42 1.47 -1.14
C VAL A 39 -2.27 1.43 -2.14
N LEU A 40 -1.08 1.05 -1.68
CA LEU A 40 0.08 0.87 -2.53
C LEU A 40 -0.08 -0.35 -3.44
N THR A 41 0.48 -0.24 -4.64
CA THR A 41 0.50 -1.31 -5.63
C THR A 41 1.35 -2.50 -5.15
N PRO A 42 0.96 -3.75 -5.44
CA PRO A 42 1.70 -4.92 -4.98
C PRO A 42 3.04 -5.14 -5.72
N CYS A 43 3.21 -4.54 -6.90
CA CYS A 43 4.39 -4.75 -7.74
C CYS A 43 5.61 -3.94 -7.29
N CYS A 44 5.40 -2.68 -6.91
CA CYS A 44 6.48 -1.74 -6.62
C CYS A 44 6.27 -0.97 -5.32
N HIS A 45 5.19 -1.26 -4.59
CA HIS A 45 4.77 -0.50 -3.43
C HIS A 45 4.67 1.02 -3.70
N ALA A 46 4.23 1.38 -4.90
CA ALA A 46 4.04 2.76 -5.32
C ALA A 46 2.54 3.11 -5.38
N SER A 47 2.24 4.40 -5.30
CA SER A 47 0.91 4.93 -5.55
C SER A 47 0.51 4.76 -7.03
N GLY A 48 -0.79 4.62 -7.26
CA GLY A 48 -1.36 4.70 -8.60
C GLY A 48 -1.41 6.14 -9.11
N LYS A 49 -1.46 6.28 -10.43
CA LYS A 49 -1.77 7.53 -11.14
C LYS A 49 -3.06 7.34 -11.92
N GLY A 50 -4.01 8.24 -11.69
CA GLY A 50 -5.33 8.25 -12.32
C GLY A 50 -6.39 8.56 -11.28
N SER A 51 -7.61 8.84 -11.73
CA SER A 51 -8.78 8.92 -10.84
C SER A 51 -9.40 7.53 -10.72
N ILE A 52 -9.92 7.18 -9.55
CA ILE A 52 -10.67 5.93 -9.34
C ILE A 52 -11.84 5.79 -10.34
N ASP A 53 -12.41 6.93 -10.76
CA ASP A 53 -13.49 7.01 -11.76
C ASP A 53 -12.99 7.15 -13.21
N SER A 54 -11.68 7.08 -13.43
CA SER A 54 -11.11 7.31 -14.77
C SER A 54 -11.37 6.13 -15.69
N LEU A 55 -12.02 6.41 -16.82
CA LEU A 55 -12.16 5.48 -17.95
C LEU A 55 -10.81 4.99 -18.51
N SER A 56 -9.73 5.74 -18.26
CA SER A 56 -8.38 5.40 -18.71
C SER A 56 -7.67 4.36 -17.83
N GLY A 57 -8.28 3.93 -16.71
CA GLY A 57 -7.65 3.05 -15.73
C GLY A 57 -6.63 3.75 -14.83
N ILE A 58 -6.03 2.97 -13.92
CA ILE A 58 -4.97 3.40 -13.00
C ILE A 58 -3.66 2.75 -13.42
N VAL A 59 -2.58 3.53 -13.44
CA VAL A 59 -1.22 3.03 -13.72
C VAL A 59 -0.33 3.15 -12.49
N CYS A 60 0.52 2.16 -12.24
CA CYS A 60 1.55 2.26 -11.20
C CYS A 60 2.56 3.36 -11.54
N ARG A 61 2.86 4.27 -10.61
CA ARG A 61 3.81 5.37 -10.87
C ARG A 61 5.27 4.95 -11.01
N ALA A 62 5.63 3.79 -10.47
CA ALA A 62 7.00 3.29 -10.55
C ALA A 62 7.28 2.55 -11.86
N CYS A 63 6.40 1.62 -12.25
CA CYS A 63 6.63 0.75 -13.41
C CYS A 63 5.74 1.05 -14.62
N TYR A 64 4.79 1.98 -14.51
CA TYR A 64 3.85 2.37 -15.59
C TYR A 64 2.99 1.23 -16.13
N VAL A 65 2.77 0.18 -15.34
CA VAL A 65 1.88 -0.94 -15.66
C VAL A 65 0.47 -0.65 -15.13
N ASP A 66 -0.55 -1.10 -15.85
CA ASP A 66 -1.94 -1.04 -15.43
C ASP A 66 -2.16 -1.81 -14.12
N VAL A 67 -2.89 -1.21 -13.19
CA VAL A 67 -3.25 -1.80 -11.90
C VAL A 67 -4.72 -1.59 -11.59
N HIS A 68 -5.23 -2.32 -10.60
CA HIS A 68 -6.62 -2.19 -10.18
C HIS A 68 -6.96 -0.77 -9.72
N HIS A 69 -8.19 -0.31 -9.97
CA HIS A 69 -8.59 1.08 -9.71
C HIS A 69 -8.44 1.52 -8.24
N LYS A 70 -8.50 0.56 -7.30
CA LYS A 70 -8.30 0.80 -5.85
C LYS A 70 -6.97 1.50 -5.52
N HIS A 71 -5.97 1.37 -6.39
CA HIS A 71 -4.66 1.99 -6.20
C HIS A 71 -4.62 3.47 -6.62
N GLY A 72 -5.70 3.98 -7.22
CA GLY A 72 -5.84 5.38 -7.65
C GLY A 72 -6.14 6.38 -6.53
N GLY A 73 -6.26 5.89 -5.28
CA GLY A 73 -6.66 6.68 -4.12
C GLY A 73 -8.11 6.44 -3.71
N GLY A 74 -8.45 6.87 -2.50
CA GLY A 74 -9.75 6.62 -1.87
C GLY A 74 -9.61 5.73 -0.63
N ASP A 75 -10.55 5.88 0.29
CA ASP A 75 -10.56 5.10 1.52
C ASP A 75 -10.77 3.61 1.20
N THR A 76 -9.88 2.78 1.76
CA THR A 76 -9.97 1.32 1.66
C THR A 76 -10.01 0.73 3.05
N ASP A 77 -10.86 -0.27 3.25
CA ASP A 77 -10.96 -0.98 4.51
C ASP A 77 -9.64 -1.64 4.88
N ILE A 78 -9.19 -1.38 6.11
CA ILE A 78 -8.03 -2.05 6.71
C ILE A 78 -8.49 -3.41 7.22
N ALA A 79 -8.05 -4.48 6.57
CA ALA A 79 -8.34 -5.85 6.98
C ALA A 79 -7.41 -6.34 8.09
N ILE A 80 -6.16 -5.86 8.09
CA ILE A 80 -5.17 -6.15 9.15
C ILE A 80 -4.56 -4.82 9.62
N PRO A 81 -4.87 -4.35 10.83
CA PRO A 81 -4.32 -3.10 11.34
C PRO A 81 -2.82 -3.23 11.65
N VAL A 82 -2.09 -2.12 11.58
CA VAL A 82 -0.64 -2.07 11.85
C VAL A 82 -0.26 -2.66 13.22
N ASP A 83 -1.12 -2.52 14.24
CA ASP A 83 -0.89 -3.10 15.57
C ASP A 83 -0.80 -4.64 15.57
N ASP A 84 -1.50 -5.27 14.63
CA ASP A 84 -1.50 -6.72 14.41
C ASP A 84 -0.40 -7.16 13.43
N LEU A 85 0.43 -6.23 12.93
CA LEU A 85 1.58 -6.52 12.08
C LEU A 85 2.88 -6.63 12.88
N GLU A 86 3.77 -7.47 12.36
CA GLU A 86 5.20 -7.48 12.62
C GLU A 86 5.91 -7.09 11.32
N ILE A 87 6.41 -5.86 11.27
CA ILE A 87 7.06 -5.32 10.07
C ILE A 87 8.55 -5.64 10.11
N ILE A 88 9.02 -6.37 9.11
CA ILE A 88 10.42 -6.73 8.94
C ILE A 88 10.93 -6.03 7.69
N ILE A 89 11.83 -5.08 7.85
CA ILE A 89 12.58 -4.52 6.72
C ILE A 89 13.69 -5.51 6.38
N GLU A 90 13.66 -6.03 5.16
CA GLU A 90 14.73 -6.86 4.64
C GLU A 90 16.00 -6.02 4.60
N THR A 91 17.00 -6.39 5.39
CA THR A 91 18.36 -5.89 5.19
C THR A 91 18.83 -6.45 3.86
N GLY A 92 19.13 -5.57 2.90
CA GLY A 92 19.72 -6.01 1.63
C GLY A 92 21.02 -6.81 1.84
N PRO A 93 21.53 -7.49 0.80
CA PRO A 93 22.88 -8.03 0.85
C PRO A 93 23.94 -6.96 1.19
#